data_AF-A0A2T5C8Z0-F1
#
_entry.id   AF-A0A2T5C8Z0-F1
#
_cell.length_a   1.000
_cell.length_b   1.000
_cell.length_c   1.000
_cell.angle_alpha   90.00
_cell.angle_beta   90.00
_cell.angle_gamma   90.00
#
_symmetry.space_group_name_H-M   'P 1'
#
loop_
_entity.id
_entity.type
_entity.pdbx_description
1 polymer ?
#
loop_
_entity_poly.entity_id
_entity_poly.type
_entity_poly.pdbx_seq_one_letter_code
_entity_poly.pdbx_strand_id
1 'polypeptide(L)'
;MISVVLARGTRLLVLTIGSLFFISGCLTSDSSSEHRNLPDFIENKAQLLISDLTEQGYEVQRGYLKLYTIDDCKYSYRVMENCYGNNPAAPYVLPAVPYWENEFRDAATYNAFGPSKDGYGATFRFDRSEAILIFGILPPPAAYFGFQTYLFSRQGTYNTNSFPYKFLASTAPFRLPTFFGTIPKNPKRVQIFSSLSNSINHVVIERQSGAAFDQERYFIVTPDRNMDAAVRAALGRGATDNAHVFTEPLPPTVRTGVHEQADDFMILLRYSMPFDTGRPGTRSDTWRNSPPLAVLRIRDANQTRNPAPYPPVVLQNRTANREDWLKPEMNRLMAEVGHKWGQPCAAADCSDRSATIQDLQVPPMNLVGPLCTEIGMNCLGDTQDTTYHLGPPLTLDNGEVYAVVGTLGTRTGNASYTGVSINDSLFKKGIANINDAQLRDTAQEYAGKVRNADKLYVYYITRNCSGLEALTGGHCLSVKESMIPPCSPEAAAACGYAVVVQRNYIRPGTQRGPDSTLVLAPKNLRLQRP
;
A
#
# COMPACT_ATOMS: atom_id res chain seq x y z
N MET A 1 2.83 -72.56 -22.07
CA MET A 1 1.38 -72.86 -22.02
C MET A 1 0.67 -71.65 -22.60
N ILE A 2 0.43 -71.63 -23.93
CA ILE A 2 -0.89 -71.81 -24.62
C ILE A 2 -1.79 -70.58 -24.36
N SER A 3 -2.32 -69.78 -25.30
CA SER A 3 -2.33 -69.65 -26.78
C SER A 3 -2.85 -68.22 -27.08
N VAL A 4 -2.27 -67.40 -27.96
CA VAL A 4 -2.49 -67.22 -29.42
C VAL A 4 -3.94 -66.93 -29.85
N VAL A 5 -4.15 -65.78 -30.53
CA VAL A 5 -4.74 -65.53 -31.89
C VAL A 5 -4.96 -63.99 -31.99
N LEU A 6 -4.26 -63.13 -32.74
CA LEU A 6 -3.87 -62.96 -34.17
C LEU A 6 -4.99 -62.53 -35.14
N ALA A 7 -4.93 -61.28 -35.60
CA ALA A 7 -5.11 -60.80 -36.98
C ALA A 7 -4.91 -59.27 -37.03
N ARG A 8 -4.42 -58.58 -38.07
CA ARG A 8 -3.47 -58.76 -39.19
C ARG A 8 -3.51 -57.39 -39.93
N GLY A 9 -2.37 -56.86 -40.43
CA GLY A 9 -2.38 -55.68 -41.32
C GLY A 9 -1.22 -54.67 -41.16
N THR A 10 0.04 -55.06 -41.31
CA THR A 10 0.92 -54.78 -42.48
C THR A 10 1.12 -53.30 -42.86
N ARG A 11 2.23 -52.67 -42.45
CA ARG A 11 3.47 -52.42 -43.25
C ARG A 11 4.34 -51.35 -42.58
N LEU A 12 5.60 -51.71 -42.41
CA LEU A 12 6.72 -50.88 -41.93
C LEU A 12 7.40 -50.25 -43.15
N LEU A 13 7.75 -48.97 -43.10
CA LEU A 13 8.92 -48.45 -43.81
C LEU A 13 9.49 -47.25 -43.04
N VAL A 14 10.73 -47.43 -42.57
CA VAL A 14 11.62 -46.40 -42.04
C VAL A 14 12.61 -46.08 -43.16
N LEU A 15 12.92 -44.80 -43.42
CA LEU A 15 14.29 -44.26 -43.57
C LEU A 15 14.29 -42.76 -43.97
N THR A 16 14.77 -41.93 -43.02
CA THR A 16 15.82 -40.88 -43.10
C THR A 16 16.06 -39.98 -44.33
N ILE A 17 15.98 -38.67 -44.05
CA ILE A 17 16.97 -37.56 -44.26
C ILE A 17 17.25 -37.04 -45.69
N GLY A 18 17.06 -35.72 -45.91
CA GLY A 18 17.93 -34.93 -46.78
C GLY A 18 17.39 -33.64 -47.44
N SER A 19 17.61 -32.49 -46.79
CA SER A 19 18.16 -31.23 -47.37
C SER A 19 17.29 -30.17 -48.11
N LEU A 20 17.26 -28.97 -47.48
CA LEU A 20 17.36 -27.57 -47.96
C LEU A 20 16.77 -27.11 -49.31
N PHE A 21 15.90 -26.07 -49.31
CA PHE A 21 16.24 -24.66 -49.69
C PHE A 21 15.04 -23.67 -49.71
N PHE A 22 15.33 -22.42 -49.29
CA PHE A 22 14.76 -21.09 -49.60
C PHE A 22 13.32 -20.61 -49.21
N ILE A 23 13.31 -19.72 -48.20
CA ILE A 23 12.69 -18.37 -48.07
C ILE A 23 11.42 -18.04 -48.90
N SER A 24 10.30 -17.81 -48.21
CA SER A 24 9.46 -16.60 -48.39
C SER A 24 8.59 -16.38 -47.16
N GLY A 25 8.55 -15.11 -46.73
CA GLY A 25 7.93 -14.70 -45.49
C GLY A 25 6.41 -14.83 -45.46
N CYS A 26 5.90 -15.07 -44.26
CA CYS A 26 4.60 -14.56 -43.83
C CYS A 26 4.78 -14.04 -42.41
N LEU A 27 4.62 -12.73 -42.27
CA LEU A 27 4.35 -12.05 -41.01
C LEU A 27 3.13 -12.72 -40.37
N THR A 28 3.34 -13.60 -39.40
CA THR A 28 2.28 -14.00 -38.50
C THR A 28 2.19 -12.92 -37.44
N SER A 29 1.18 -12.06 -37.60
CA SER A 29 0.64 -11.22 -36.54
C SER A 29 0.28 -12.11 -35.36
N ASP A 30 1.17 -12.21 -34.39
CA ASP A 30 0.88 -12.85 -33.12
C ASP A 30 0.01 -11.87 -32.33
N SER A 31 -1.30 -11.92 -32.58
CA SER A 31 -2.30 -11.20 -31.80
C SER A 31 -2.38 -11.85 -30.42
N SER A 32 -1.42 -11.51 -29.57
CA SER A 32 -1.42 -11.87 -28.16
C SER A 32 -2.51 -11.06 -27.44
N SER A 33 -3.57 -11.76 -27.05
CA SER A 33 -4.59 -11.22 -26.16
C SER A 33 -3.97 -10.89 -24.80
N GLU A 34 -4.31 -9.70 -24.28
CA GLU A 34 -4.10 -9.19 -22.92
C GLU A 34 -2.88 -8.29 -22.65
N HIS A 35 -2.61 -7.35 -23.58
CA HIS A 35 -2.60 -5.95 -23.16
C HIS A 35 -4.07 -5.53 -23.02
N ARG A 36 -4.60 -5.39 -21.79
CA ARG A 36 -5.94 -4.79 -21.62
C ARG A 36 -5.92 -3.45 -22.36
N ASN A 37 -6.78 -3.31 -23.37
CA ASN A 37 -6.68 -2.28 -24.42
C ASN A 37 -6.50 -0.90 -23.78
N LEU A 38 -5.26 -0.40 -23.79
CA LEU A 38 -5.00 0.99 -23.53
C LEU A 38 -5.73 1.80 -24.61
N PRO A 39 -6.29 2.98 -24.29
CA PRO A 39 -6.82 3.86 -25.32
C PRO A 39 -5.77 4.10 -26.40
N ASP A 40 -6.17 4.08 -27.68
CA ASP A 40 -5.24 4.17 -28.82
C ASP A 40 -4.28 5.37 -28.72
N PHE A 41 -4.76 6.51 -28.19
CA PHE A 41 -3.91 7.69 -28.03
C PHE A 41 -2.79 7.50 -26.98
N ILE A 42 -3.03 6.73 -25.91
CA ILE A 42 -2.00 6.38 -24.91
C ILE A 42 -1.00 5.38 -25.51
N GLU A 43 -1.50 4.40 -26.26
CA GLU A 43 -0.62 3.41 -26.89
C GLU A 43 0.24 4.04 -27.98
N ASN A 44 -0.34 4.87 -28.85
CA ASN A 44 0.42 5.63 -29.85
C ASN A 44 1.50 6.50 -29.20
N LYS A 45 1.18 7.16 -28.08
CA LYS A 45 2.16 7.95 -27.32
C LYS A 45 3.27 7.09 -26.72
N ALA A 46 2.95 5.91 -26.19
CA ALA A 46 3.95 4.96 -25.71
C ALA A 46 4.90 4.52 -26.83
N GLN A 47 4.38 4.19 -28.01
CA GLN A 47 5.19 3.79 -29.16
C GLN A 47 6.10 4.91 -29.65
N LEU A 48 5.61 6.16 -29.71
CA LEU A 48 6.42 7.32 -30.05
C LEU A 48 7.56 7.56 -29.04
N LEU A 49 7.27 7.45 -27.74
CA LEU A 49 8.28 7.59 -26.69
C LEU A 49 9.33 6.47 -26.75
N ILE A 50 8.90 5.23 -26.97
CA ILE A 50 9.81 4.10 -27.14
C ILE A 50 10.74 4.35 -28.34
N SER A 51 10.17 4.71 -29.50
CA SER A 51 10.94 4.99 -30.70
C SER A 51 11.96 6.11 -30.50
N ASP A 52 11.52 7.25 -29.96
CA ASP A 52 12.38 8.42 -29.73
C ASP A 52 13.52 8.10 -28.77
N LEU A 53 13.23 7.48 -27.62
CA LEU A 53 14.25 7.12 -26.63
C LEU A 53 15.21 6.05 -27.17
N THR A 54 14.73 5.05 -27.90
CA THR A 54 15.61 4.05 -28.51
C THR A 54 16.51 4.65 -29.58
N GLU A 55 16.04 5.60 -30.39
CA GLU A 55 16.87 6.31 -31.37
C GLU A 55 17.98 7.15 -30.71
N GLN A 56 17.74 7.63 -29.48
CA GLN A 56 18.75 8.30 -28.65
C GLN A 56 19.71 7.34 -27.92
N GLY A 57 19.58 6.03 -28.11
CA GLY A 57 20.46 5.02 -27.50
C GLY A 57 20.02 4.54 -26.12
N TYR A 58 18.75 4.72 -25.74
CA TYR A 58 18.20 4.11 -24.52
C TYR A 58 17.60 2.73 -24.81
N GLU A 59 17.80 1.79 -23.88
CA GLU A 59 17.02 0.56 -23.82
C GLU A 59 15.66 0.86 -23.19
N VAL A 60 14.58 0.56 -23.89
CA VAL A 60 13.21 0.80 -23.40
C VAL A 60 12.42 -0.49 -23.41
N GLN A 61 11.85 -0.84 -22.26
CA GLN A 61 10.98 -2.00 -22.12
C GLN A 61 9.59 -1.62 -21.63
N ARG A 62 8.59 -2.37 -22.07
CA ARG A 62 7.18 -2.13 -21.75
C ARG A 62 6.78 -2.86 -20.48
N GLY A 63 6.33 -2.13 -19.47
CA GLY A 63 5.67 -2.69 -18.29
C GLY A 63 4.15 -2.72 -18.43
N TYR A 64 3.46 -3.17 -17.37
CA TYR A 64 2.01 -3.11 -17.27
C TYR A 64 1.57 -2.85 -15.83
N LEU A 65 0.30 -2.50 -15.64
CA LEU A 65 -0.27 -2.35 -14.30
C LEU A 65 -1.04 -3.60 -13.89
N LYS A 66 -0.93 -3.93 -12.61
CA LYS A 66 -1.75 -4.96 -11.96
C LYS A 66 -2.40 -4.40 -10.71
N LEU A 67 -3.52 -5.01 -10.33
CA LEU A 67 -4.18 -4.74 -9.07
C LEU A 67 -3.63 -5.71 -8.01
N TYR A 68 -3.34 -5.20 -6.81
CA TYR A 68 -3.03 -5.98 -5.62
C TYR A 68 -4.20 -5.88 -4.64
N THR A 69 -4.80 -7.04 -4.40
CA THR A 69 -6.09 -7.19 -3.72
C THR A 69 -5.96 -8.05 -2.45
N ILE A 70 -7.08 -8.27 -1.77
CA ILE A 70 -7.13 -9.17 -0.62
C ILE A 70 -6.85 -10.64 -1.00
N ASP A 71 -7.22 -11.04 -2.21
CA ASP A 71 -7.07 -12.41 -2.72
C ASP A 71 -5.62 -12.78 -3.00
N ASP A 72 -4.76 -11.76 -3.19
CA ASP A 72 -3.33 -11.95 -3.40
C ASP A 72 -2.58 -12.33 -2.11
N CYS A 73 -3.22 -12.18 -0.95
CA CYS A 73 -2.64 -12.52 0.36
C CYS A 73 -2.15 -13.98 0.42
N LYS A 74 -2.82 -14.92 -0.27
CA LYS A 74 -2.38 -16.33 -0.33
C LYS A 74 -1.00 -16.52 -0.98
N TYR A 75 -0.61 -15.60 -1.87
CA TYR A 75 0.71 -15.59 -2.50
C TYR A 75 1.71 -14.83 -1.63
N SER A 76 1.34 -13.61 -1.18
CA SER A 76 2.19 -12.78 -0.32
C SER A 76 2.59 -13.51 0.97
N TYR A 77 1.63 -14.08 1.69
CA TYR A 77 1.88 -14.76 2.96
C TYR A 77 2.77 -15.99 2.81
N ARG A 78 2.65 -16.74 1.70
CA ARG A 78 3.47 -17.93 1.44
C ARG A 78 4.97 -17.62 1.34
N VAL A 79 5.31 -16.41 0.95
CA VAL A 79 6.69 -16.01 0.67
C VAL A 79 7.22 -15.04 1.73
N MET A 80 6.36 -14.13 2.19
CA MET A 80 6.72 -13.01 3.07
C MET A 80 6.13 -13.11 4.48
N GLU A 81 5.25 -14.09 4.75
CA GLU A 81 4.54 -14.23 6.03
C GLU A 81 3.84 -12.92 6.45
N ASN A 82 3.36 -12.19 5.44
CA ASN A 82 2.81 -10.85 5.55
C ASN A 82 1.94 -10.53 4.33
N CYS A 83 0.74 -10.00 4.56
CA CYS A 83 -0.15 -9.48 3.52
C CYS A 83 -0.17 -7.94 3.47
N TYR A 84 0.78 -7.31 4.15
CA TYR A 84 1.08 -5.88 4.10
C TYR A 84 -0.09 -4.95 4.46
N GLY A 85 -1.02 -5.42 5.29
CA GLY A 85 -2.22 -4.68 5.66
C GLY A 85 -3.05 -4.29 4.44
N ASN A 86 -3.07 -5.16 3.42
CA ASN A 86 -3.83 -4.93 2.19
C ASN A 86 -5.29 -4.56 2.52
N ASN A 87 -5.76 -3.43 1.97
CA ASN A 87 -7.04 -2.86 2.35
C ASN A 87 -8.13 -3.31 1.35
N PRO A 88 -9.13 -4.11 1.76
CA PRO A 88 -10.19 -4.55 0.86
C PRO A 88 -11.02 -3.40 0.28
N ALA A 89 -11.12 -2.27 0.98
CA ALA A 89 -11.87 -1.10 0.52
C ALA A 89 -11.07 -0.19 -0.44
N ALA A 90 -9.76 -0.40 -0.57
CA ALA A 90 -8.91 0.36 -1.46
C ALA A 90 -7.73 -0.48 -1.95
N PRO A 91 -7.95 -1.40 -2.91
CA PRO A 91 -6.89 -2.15 -3.55
C PRO A 91 -5.83 -1.23 -4.16
N TYR A 92 -4.60 -1.74 -4.28
CA TYR A 92 -3.45 -0.98 -4.75
C TYR A 92 -3.18 -1.28 -6.22
N VAL A 93 -2.81 -0.26 -6.99
CA VAL A 93 -2.36 -0.43 -8.37
C VAL A 93 -0.84 -0.43 -8.37
N LEU A 94 -0.23 -1.50 -8.87
CA LEU A 94 1.22 -1.69 -8.89
C LEU A 94 1.70 -1.82 -10.34
N PRO A 95 2.76 -1.10 -10.75
CA PRO A 95 3.46 -1.42 -11.97
C PRO A 95 4.23 -2.73 -11.80
N ALA A 96 3.99 -3.66 -12.72
CA ALA A 96 4.85 -4.79 -12.95
C ALA A 96 5.76 -4.45 -14.14
N VAL A 97 7.06 -4.41 -13.88
CA VAL A 97 8.06 -4.07 -14.90
C VAL A 97 8.82 -5.33 -15.32
N PRO A 98 9.25 -5.42 -16.59
CA PRO A 98 10.11 -6.50 -17.04
C PRO A 98 11.47 -6.40 -16.34
N TYR A 99 12.06 -7.54 -16.00
CA TYR A 99 13.41 -7.61 -15.45
C TYR A 99 14.46 -7.41 -16.55
N TRP A 100 15.56 -6.72 -16.24
CA TRP A 100 16.71 -6.74 -17.13
C TRP A 100 17.32 -8.16 -17.15
N GLU A 101 17.94 -8.54 -18.26
CA GLU A 101 18.57 -9.88 -18.39
C GLU A 101 19.61 -10.13 -17.30
N ASN A 102 20.37 -9.09 -16.95
CA ASN A 102 21.39 -9.12 -15.90
C ASN A 102 20.85 -8.77 -14.50
N GLU A 103 19.54 -8.61 -14.33
CA GLU A 103 18.93 -8.31 -13.03
C GLU A 103 18.85 -9.57 -12.17
N PHE A 104 19.47 -9.50 -10.99
CA PHE A 104 19.31 -10.52 -9.98
C PHE A 104 17.86 -10.51 -9.48
N ARG A 105 17.25 -11.69 -9.52
CA ARG A 105 15.87 -11.93 -9.09
C ARG A 105 15.91 -12.77 -7.83
N ASP A 106 15.47 -12.19 -6.72
CA ASP A 106 15.41 -12.90 -5.45
C ASP A 106 14.14 -13.78 -5.40
N ALA A 107 14.31 -15.10 -5.35
CA ALA A 107 13.20 -16.01 -5.16
C ALA A 107 12.45 -15.76 -3.83
N ALA A 108 13.10 -15.12 -2.85
CA ALA A 108 12.51 -14.76 -1.57
C ALA A 108 11.51 -13.59 -1.66
N THR A 109 11.45 -12.85 -2.76
CA THR A 109 10.45 -11.78 -2.98
C THR A 109 9.55 -12.08 -4.19
N TYR A 110 9.76 -13.20 -4.87
CA TYR A 110 8.90 -13.66 -5.94
C TYR A 110 7.45 -13.78 -5.47
N ASN A 111 6.54 -13.07 -6.14
CA ASN A 111 5.12 -12.96 -5.77
C ASN A 111 4.83 -12.34 -4.39
N ALA A 112 5.75 -11.56 -3.82
CA ALA A 112 5.51 -10.80 -2.59
C ALA A 112 4.24 -9.93 -2.68
N PHE A 113 3.88 -9.46 -3.88
CA PHE A 113 2.65 -8.72 -4.16
C PHE A 113 1.74 -9.44 -5.17
N GLY A 114 1.64 -10.76 -5.06
CA GLY A 114 0.85 -11.59 -5.98
C GLY A 114 1.55 -11.89 -7.31
N PRO A 115 1.00 -12.79 -8.12
CA PRO A 115 1.60 -13.26 -9.37
C PRO A 115 1.76 -12.14 -10.41
N SER A 116 2.84 -12.22 -11.20
CA SER A 116 3.10 -11.36 -12.36
C SER A 116 3.37 -12.23 -13.59
N LYS A 117 3.34 -11.65 -14.79
CA LYS A 117 3.74 -12.34 -16.03
C LYS A 117 5.18 -12.82 -15.92
N ASP A 118 5.52 -13.94 -16.56
CA ASP A 118 6.89 -14.46 -16.56
C ASP A 118 7.86 -13.40 -17.09
N GLY A 119 8.96 -13.19 -16.36
CA GLY A 119 9.93 -12.13 -16.66
C GLY A 119 9.57 -10.74 -16.12
N TYR A 120 8.45 -10.59 -15.41
CA TYR A 120 8.01 -9.33 -14.80
C TYR A 120 7.91 -9.44 -13.28
N GLY A 121 8.00 -8.29 -12.60
CA GLY A 121 7.71 -8.21 -11.17
C GLY A 121 7.27 -6.83 -10.70
N ALA A 122 6.52 -6.83 -9.59
CA ALA A 122 6.18 -5.62 -8.83
C ALA A 122 7.29 -5.22 -7.84
N THR A 123 8.27 -6.09 -7.64
CA THR A 123 9.53 -5.83 -6.92
C THR A 123 10.68 -5.98 -7.89
N PHE A 124 11.53 -4.96 -7.99
CA PHE A 124 12.61 -4.85 -8.97
C PHE A 124 13.76 -4.02 -8.42
N ARG A 125 14.89 -4.00 -9.10
CA ARG A 125 16.05 -3.17 -8.76
C ARG A 125 16.33 -2.15 -9.84
N PHE A 126 16.50 -0.88 -9.45
CA PHE A 126 16.88 0.16 -10.39
C PHE A 126 18.35 0.00 -10.79
N ASP A 127 18.63 -0.03 -12.09
CA ASP A 127 19.95 0.31 -12.58
C ASP A 127 20.32 1.76 -12.19
N ARG A 128 21.62 2.04 -12.13
CA ARG A 128 22.15 3.35 -11.70
C ARG A 128 21.72 4.49 -12.65
N SER A 129 21.53 4.18 -13.93
CA SER A 129 21.17 5.13 -15.00
C SER A 129 19.83 4.73 -15.62
N GLU A 130 18.81 4.58 -14.77
CA GLU A 130 17.47 4.12 -15.17
C GLU A 130 16.37 5.11 -14.77
N ALA A 131 15.26 5.10 -15.49
CA ALA A 131 14.00 5.70 -15.09
C ALA A 131 12.83 4.75 -15.35
N ILE A 132 11.83 4.81 -14.47
CA ILE A 132 10.51 4.27 -14.74
C ILE A 132 9.58 5.44 -15.02
N LEU A 133 8.96 5.42 -16.19
CA LEU A 133 7.94 6.38 -16.59
C LEU A 133 6.56 5.71 -16.54
N ILE A 134 5.65 6.28 -15.77
CA ILE A 134 4.24 5.85 -15.70
C ILE A 134 3.37 7.01 -16.15
N PHE A 135 2.50 6.81 -17.13
CA PHE A 135 1.68 7.90 -17.65
C PHE A 135 0.35 7.47 -18.22
N GLY A 136 -0.60 8.40 -18.27
CA GLY A 136 -1.93 8.20 -18.86
C GLY A 136 -3.01 8.86 -18.02
N ILE A 137 -4.25 8.36 -18.12
CA ILE A 137 -5.40 9.01 -17.48
C ILE A 137 -5.54 8.57 -16.02
N LEU A 138 -5.44 9.54 -15.11
CA LEU A 138 -5.70 9.36 -13.67
C LEU A 138 -7.17 9.02 -13.39
N PRO A 139 -7.48 8.43 -12.22
CA PRO A 139 -8.82 7.92 -11.95
C PRO A 139 -9.88 9.02 -11.88
N PRO A 140 -11.17 8.64 -11.91
CA PRO A 140 -12.27 9.54 -11.56
C PRO A 140 -12.14 10.12 -10.13
N PRO A 141 -12.82 11.25 -9.83
CA PRO A 141 -12.75 11.91 -8.54
C PRO A 141 -12.97 11.00 -7.33
N ALA A 142 -12.13 11.20 -6.32
CA ALA A 142 -12.15 10.47 -5.06
C ALA A 142 -11.59 11.33 -3.93
N ALA A 143 -11.71 10.84 -2.70
CA ALA A 143 -11.14 11.55 -1.56
C ALA A 143 -9.60 11.48 -1.55
N TYR A 144 -8.99 10.47 -2.19
CA TYR A 144 -7.53 10.36 -2.22
C TYR A 144 -6.99 9.59 -3.43
N PHE A 145 -6.01 10.20 -4.11
CA PHE A 145 -5.04 9.52 -4.96
C PHE A 145 -3.61 9.85 -4.51
N GLY A 146 -2.72 8.85 -4.54
CA GLY A 146 -1.30 8.98 -4.21
C GLY A 146 -0.41 8.02 -5.00
N PHE A 147 0.79 8.47 -5.33
CA PHE A 147 1.85 7.75 -6.01
C PHE A 147 3.12 7.82 -5.14
N GLN A 148 3.75 6.67 -4.88
CA GLN A 148 4.96 6.60 -4.07
C GLN A 148 5.80 5.38 -4.44
N THR A 149 7.11 5.57 -4.44
CA THR A 149 8.13 4.53 -4.49
C THR A 149 8.63 4.20 -3.10
N TYR A 150 8.80 2.91 -2.86
CA TYR A 150 9.25 2.36 -1.60
C TYR A 150 10.54 1.60 -1.81
N LEU A 151 11.49 1.77 -0.88
CA LEU A 151 12.44 0.71 -0.61
C LEU A 151 11.62 -0.45 -0.02
N PHE A 152 11.88 -1.67 -0.48
CA PHE A 152 11.16 -2.85 -0.03
C PHE A 152 12.06 -3.74 0.83
N SER A 153 13.26 -4.06 0.34
CA SER A 153 14.24 -4.83 1.10
C SER A 153 15.66 -4.41 0.78
N ARG A 154 16.57 -4.65 1.72
CA ARG A 154 17.99 -4.26 1.62
C ARG A 154 18.87 -5.34 2.20
N GLN A 155 20.01 -5.60 1.56
CA GLN A 155 21.04 -6.45 2.16
C GLN A 155 21.66 -5.81 3.40
N GLY A 156 21.78 -6.59 4.47
CA GLY A 156 22.41 -6.19 5.72
C GLY A 156 21.57 -6.56 6.92
N THR A 157 21.75 -5.79 8.00
CA THR A 157 21.07 -5.97 9.28
C THR A 157 20.39 -4.67 9.69
N TYR A 158 19.56 -4.74 10.72
CA TYR A 158 18.96 -3.57 11.37
C TYR A 158 19.73 -3.19 12.65
N ASN A 159 19.59 -1.92 13.04
CA ASN A 159 20.29 -1.37 14.18
C ASN A 159 19.60 -1.73 15.51
N THR A 160 20.11 -2.76 16.18
CA THR A 160 19.62 -3.21 17.50
C THR A 160 19.94 -2.22 18.65
N ASN A 161 20.81 -1.24 18.40
CA ASN A 161 21.10 -0.18 19.37
C ASN A 161 20.17 1.03 19.25
N SER A 162 19.34 1.08 18.20
CA SER A 162 18.38 2.16 17.98
C SER A 162 17.33 2.20 19.10
N PHE A 163 16.83 3.41 19.38
CA PHE A 163 15.79 3.61 20.39
C PHE A 163 14.51 2.81 20.10
N PRO A 164 13.95 2.79 18.86
CA PRO A 164 12.76 1.98 18.56
C PRO A 164 12.97 0.48 18.81
N TYR A 165 14.14 -0.06 18.46
CA TYR A 165 14.44 -1.47 18.72
C TYR A 165 14.46 -1.79 20.22
N LYS A 166 15.21 -1.00 21.01
CA LYS A 166 15.31 -1.19 22.47
C LYS A 166 13.97 -1.01 23.17
N PHE A 167 13.15 -0.07 22.70
CA PHE A 167 11.80 0.15 23.19
C PHE A 167 10.91 -1.07 22.93
N LEU A 168 10.86 -1.58 21.70
CA LEU A 168 10.05 -2.76 21.37
C LEU A 168 10.56 -4.02 22.09
N ALA A 169 11.87 -4.22 22.17
CA ALA A 169 12.46 -5.35 22.86
C ALA A 169 12.08 -5.41 24.35
N SER A 170 11.95 -4.25 25.01
CA SER A 170 11.60 -4.18 26.43
C SER A 170 10.09 -4.15 26.70
N THR A 171 9.30 -3.52 25.83
CA THR A 171 7.87 -3.25 26.11
C THR A 171 6.90 -4.13 25.32
N ALA A 172 7.29 -4.58 24.13
CA ALA A 172 6.42 -5.34 23.22
C ALA A 172 7.24 -6.26 22.31
N PRO A 173 8.00 -7.24 22.86
CA PRO A 173 8.91 -8.08 22.08
C PRO A 173 8.19 -8.86 20.97
N PHE A 174 6.92 -9.20 21.16
CA PHE A 174 6.08 -9.83 20.14
C PHE A 174 5.89 -8.98 18.87
N ARG A 175 6.10 -7.66 18.93
CA ARG A 175 6.04 -6.76 17.77
C ARG A 175 7.38 -6.62 17.04
N LEU A 176 8.50 -7.04 17.64
CA LEU A 176 9.83 -6.90 17.03
C LEU A 176 9.86 -7.43 15.59
N PRO A 177 9.40 -8.66 15.27
CA PRO A 177 9.48 -9.17 13.90
C PRO A 177 8.66 -8.38 12.87
N THR A 178 7.73 -7.53 13.30
CA THR A 178 6.97 -6.66 12.40
C THR A 178 7.79 -5.45 11.97
N PHE A 179 8.57 -4.86 12.87
CA PHE A 179 9.35 -3.64 12.66
C PHE A 179 10.84 -3.90 12.39
N PHE A 180 11.38 -5.02 12.87
CA PHE A 180 12.78 -5.40 12.77
C PHE A 180 12.84 -6.89 12.43
N GLY A 181 12.89 -7.19 11.14
CA GLY A 181 12.86 -8.55 10.64
C GLY A 181 13.60 -8.69 9.31
N THR A 182 14.07 -9.90 9.04
CA THR A 182 14.61 -10.29 7.74
C THR A 182 13.51 -10.80 6.84
N ILE A 183 13.75 -10.85 5.52
CA ILE A 183 12.82 -11.50 4.60
C ILE A 183 12.87 -13.03 4.82
N PRO A 184 11.72 -13.74 4.93
CA PRO A 184 11.68 -15.11 5.47
C PRO A 184 12.60 -16.11 4.76
N LYS A 185 12.69 -16.03 3.43
CA LYS A 185 13.48 -16.97 2.61
C LYS A 185 14.87 -16.46 2.23
N ASN A 186 15.28 -15.30 2.74
CA ASN A 186 16.64 -14.78 2.56
C ASN A 186 17.07 -13.93 3.77
N PRO A 187 17.64 -14.56 4.81
CA PRO A 187 17.99 -13.88 6.06
C PRO A 187 19.14 -12.87 5.93
N LYS A 188 19.78 -12.76 4.75
CA LYS A 188 20.80 -11.73 4.50
C LYS A 188 20.21 -10.35 4.22
N ARG A 189 18.88 -10.26 4.08
CA ARG A 189 18.18 -9.03 3.73
C ARG A 189 17.12 -8.70 4.78
N VAL A 190 17.07 -7.43 5.15
CA VAL A 190 16.05 -6.88 6.04
C VAL A 190 14.86 -6.37 5.23
N GLN A 191 13.64 -6.61 5.74
CA GLN A 191 12.44 -6.01 5.19
C GLN A 191 12.37 -4.55 5.66
N ILE A 192 12.39 -3.61 4.71
CA ILE A 192 12.33 -2.18 4.99
C ILE A 192 11.28 -1.59 4.05
N PHE A 193 9.99 -1.86 4.26
CA PHE A 193 8.94 -1.29 3.41
C PHE A 193 8.72 0.19 3.78
N SER A 194 9.47 1.09 3.15
CA SER A 194 9.64 2.48 3.60
C SER A 194 9.59 3.47 2.45
N SER A 195 8.83 4.55 2.62
CA SER A 195 8.81 5.66 1.67
C SER A 195 10.18 6.28 1.55
N LEU A 196 10.52 6.74 0.34
CA LEU A 196 11.85 7.29 0.06
C LEU A 196 11.86 8.81 0.03
N SER A 197 10.73 9.44 -0.25
CA SER A 197 10.59 10.87 -0.47
C SER A 197 9.19 11.36 -0.12
N ASN A 198 8.91 12.64 -0.35
CA ASN A 198 7.54 13.14 -0.29
C ASN A 198 6.73 12.53 -1.45
N SER A 199 5.55 12.00 -1.16
CA SER A 199 4.63 11.45 -2.17
C SER A 199 4.17 12.47 -3.20
N ILE A 200 3.82 11.96 -4.39
CA ILE A 200 3.05 12.69 -5.39
C ILE A 200 1.59 12.30 -5.21
N ASN A 201 0.79 13.15 -4.57
CA ASN A 201 -0.65 12.93 -4.39
C ASN A 201 -1.49 13.92 -5.20
N HIS A 202 -2.79 13.67 -5.23
CA HIS A 202 -3.74 14.50 -5.98
C HIS A 202 -3.64 16.01 -5.66
N VAL A 203 -3.33 16.42 -4.43
CA VAL A 203 -3.15 17.85 -4.10
C VAL A 203 -1.83 18.40 -4.65
N VAL A 204 -0.76 17.61 -4.65
CA VAL A 204 0.49 17.97 -5.33
C VAL A 204 0.25 18.17 -6.82
N ILE A 205 -0.48 17.23 -7.44
CA ILE A 205 -0.79 17.26 -8.86
C ILE A 205 -1.65 18.48 -9.22
N GLU A 206 -2.73 18.70 -8.48
CA GLU A 206 -3.65 19.82 -8.69
C GLU A 206 -2.95 21.17 -8.53
N ARG A 207 -2.11 21.34 -7.52
CA ARG A 207 -1.36 22.60 -7.33
C ARG A 207 -0.39 22.92 -8.46
N GLN A 208 0.22 21.90 -9.05
CA GLN A 208 1.17 22.10 -10.16
C GLN A 208 0.44 22.30 -11.49
N SER A 209 -0.68 21.60 -11.72
CA SER A 209 -1.27 21.43 -13.05
C SER A 209 -2.75 21.81 -13.17
N GLY A 210 -3.34 22.39 -12.12
CA GLY A 210 -4.72 22.89 -12.07
C GLY A 210 -5.80 21.83 -11.79
N ALA A 211 -5.54 20.56 -12.08
CA ALA A 211 -6.46 19.44 -11.79
C ALA A 211 -5.68 18.13 -11.59
N ALA A 212 -6.28 17.15 -10.92
CA ALA A 212 -5.67 15.83 -10.73
C ALA A 212 -6.46 14.71 -11.41
N PHE A 213 -7.72 14.54 -11.05
CA PHE A 213 -8.56 13.41 -11.50
C PHE A 213 -9.04 13.56 -12.94
N ASP A 214 -9.23 12.43 -13.62
CA ASP A 214 -9.60 12.36 -15.04
C ASP A 214 -8.64 13.10 -15.99
N GLN A 215 -7.41 13.35 -15.55
CA GLN A 215 -6.40 14.06 -16.33
C GLN A 215 -5.27 13.13 -16.79
N GLU A 216 -4.68 13.44 -17.95
CA GLU A 216 -3.44 12.80 -18.38
C GLU A 216 -2.26 13.31 -17.56
N ARG A 217 -1.51 12.43 -16.90
CA ARG A 217 -0.34 12.78 -16.07
C ARG A 217 0.82 11.84 -16.32
N TYR A 218 2.03 12.31 -16.00
CA TYR A 218 3.28 11.59 -16.21
C TYR A 218 4.09 11.58 -14.92
N PHE A 219 4.58 10.42 -14.52
CA PHE A 219 5.35 10.20 -13.31
C PHE A 219 6.69 9.58 -13.69
N ILE A 220 7.78 10.28 -13.40
CA ILE A 220 9.16 9.82 -13.58
C ILE A 220 9.70 9.40 -12.22
N VAL A 221 10.14 8.15 -12.11
CA VAL A 221 10.87 7.66 -10.93
C VAL A 221 12.28 7.35 -11.36
N THR A 222 13.26 8.02 -10.77
CA THR A 222 14.67 7.82 -11.14
C THR A 222 15.64 8.24 -10.02
N PRO A 223 16.77 7.53 -9.86
CA PRO A 223 17.89 8.00 -9.04
C PRO A 223 18.78 9.04 -9.74
N ASP A 224 18.56 9.31 -11.03
CA ASP A 224 19.48 10.07 -11.88
C ASP A 224 18.80 11.27 -12.54
N ARG A 225 19.30 12.48 -12.24
CA ARG A 225 18.81 13.73 -12.84
C ARG A 225 19.04 13.80 -14.35
N ASN A 226 20.04 13.11 -14.88
CA ASN A 226 20.26 13.07 -16.32
C ASN A 226 19.17 12.23 -17.01
N MET A 227 18.74 11.13 -16.38
CA MET A 227 17.60 10.34 -16.87
C MET A 227 16.29 11.13 -16.77
N ASP A 228 16.08 11.87 -15.69
CA ASP A 228 14.92 12.78 -15.58
C ASP A 228 14.88 13.79 -16.74
N ALA A 229 16.01 14.47 -16.99
CA ALA A 229 16.12 15.44 -18.07
C ALA A 229 15.91 14.80 -19.45
N ALA A 230 16.45 13.60 -19.69
CA ALA A 230 16.28 12.87 -20.94
C ALA A 230 14.81 12.48 -21.18
N VAL A 231 14.14 11.93 -20.17
CA VAL A 231 12.73 11.56 -20.26
C VAL A 231 11.84 12.80 -20.44
N ARG A 232 12.12 13.90 -19.73
CA ARG A 232 11.41 15.18 -19.95
C ARG A 232 11.62 15.74 -21.35
N ALA A 233 12.83 15.64 -21.90
CA ALA A 233 13.11 16.07 -23.27
C ALA A 233 12.31 15.25 -24.30
N ALA A 234 12.23 13.93 -24.13
CA ALA A 234 11.42 13.05 -24.97
C ALA A 234 9.92 13.40 -24.89
N LEU A 235 9.40 13.61 -23.68
CA LEU A 235 8.02 14.07 -23.47
C LEU A 235 7.75 15.44 -24.12
N GLY A 236 8.72 16.37 -24.02
CA GLY A 236 8.64 17.70 -24.63
C GLY A 236 8.60 17.66 -26.16
N ARG A 237 9.38 16.78 -26.80
CA ARG A 237 9.30 16.54 -28.25
C ARG A 237 7.93 15.98 -28.66
N GLY A 238 7.31 15.18 -27.78
CA GLY A 238 5.91 14.74 -27.89
C GLY A 238 4.86 15.79 -27.53
N ALA A 239 5.23 17.07 -27.42
CA ALA A 239 4.36 18.19 -27.05
C ALA A 239 3.65 18.06 -25.68
N THR A 240 4.25 17.32 -24.75
CA THR A 240 3.75 17.25 -23.37
C THR A 240 4.20 18.48 -22.59
N ASP A 241 3.25 19.20 -21.98
CA ASP A 241 3.58 20.31 -21.08
C ASP A 241 4.26 19.78 -19.81
N ASN A 242 5.41 20.36 -19.48
CA ASN A 242 6.21 20.04 -18.32
C ASN A 242 5.43 20.21 -17.00
N ALA A 243 4.40 21.08 -16.97
CA ALA A 243 3.50 21.22 -15.83
C ALA A 243 2.74 19.92 -15.49
N HIS A 244 2.56 19.01 -16.45
CA HIS A 244 1.91 17.71 -16.26
C HIS A 244 2.87 16.57 -15.89
N VAL A 245 4.18 16.85 -15.80
CA VAL A 245 5.23 15.86 -15.53
C VAL A 245 5.78 16.00 -14.11
N PHE A 246 5.64 14.93 -13.34
CA PHE A 246 6.01 14.86 -11.92
C PHE A 246 7.17 13.89 -11.74
N THR A 247 8.18 14.31 -11.00
CA THR A 247 9.34 13.46 -10.69
C THR A 247 9.30 13.05 -9.24
N GLU A 248 9.39 11.74 -8.98
CA GLU A 248 9.73 11.20 -7.67
C GLU A 248 11.23 10.86 -7.65
N PRO A 249 12.08 11.69 -7.03
CA PRO A 249 13.51 11.41 -6.97
C PRO A 249 13.80 10.28 -5.98
N LEU A 250 14.65 9.33 -6.39
CA LEU A 250 15.22 8.38 -5.43
C LEU A 250 16.43 9.03 -4.73
N PRO A 251 16.49 8.99 -3.39
CA PRO A 251 17.55 9.67 -2.64
C PRO A 251 18.91 8.98 -2.83
N PRO A 252 20.03 9.71 -2.65
CA PRO A 252 21.38 9.13 -2.77
C PRO A 252 21.70 8.06 -1.70
N THR A 253 20.83 7.88 -0.71
CA THR A 253 20.96 6.86 0.35
C THR A 253 20.50 5.46 -0.07
N VAL A 254 19.88 5.32 -1.26
CA VAL A 254 19.52 4.00 -1.81
C VAL A 254 20.68 3.35 -2.54
N ARG A 255 20.70 2.02 -2.55
CA ARG A 255 21.74 1.22 -3.21
C ARG A 255 21.22 0.73 -4.55
N THR A 256 21.35 1.58 -5.56
CA THR A 256 21.00 1.27 -6.95
C THR A 256 22.01 0.30 -7.57
N GLY A 257 21.55 -0.51 -8.51
CA GLY A 257 22.31 -1.55 -9.21
C GLY A 257 21.42 -2.77 -9.47
N VAL A 258 21.76 -3.59 -10.45
CA VAL A 258 20.99 -4.80 -10.80
C VAL A 258 21.55 -6.09 -10.17
N HIS A 259 22.60 -5.97 -9.35
CA HIS A 259 23.27 -7.08 -8.66
C HIS A 259 22.59 -7.47 -7.33
N GLU A 260 22.98 -8.61 -6.75
CA GLU A 260 22.38 -9.19 -5.52
C GLU A 260 22.32 -8.22 -4.32
N GLN A 261 23.33 -7.39 -4.15
CA GLN A 261 23.49 -6.49 -2.99
C GLN A 261 22.68 -5.18 -3.09
N ALA A 262 22.10 -4.88 -4.24
CA ALA A 262 21.29 -3.68 -4.42
C ALA A 262 19.95 -3.77 -3.67
N ASP A 263 19.33 -2.62 -3.44
CA ASP A 263 18.02 -2.53 -2.80
C ASP A 263 16.92 -3.04 -3.75
N ASP A 264 15.88 -3.67 -3.19
CA ASP A 264 14.65 -3.96 -3.93
C ASP A 264 13.69 -2.79 -3.74
N PHE A 265 13.01 -2.39 -4.81
CA PHE A 265 12.05 -1.31 -4.84
C PHE A 265 10.69 -1.82 -5.26
N MET A 266 9.65 -1.07 -4.90
CA MET A 266 8.31 -1.23 -5.46
C MET A 266 7.63 0.13 -5.54
N ILE A 267 6.76 0.31 -6.53
CA ILE A 267 5.97 1.52 -6.72
C ILE A 267 4.51 1.19 -6.43
N LEU A 268 3.80 2.09 -5.76
CA LEU A 268 2.42 1.89 -5.36
C LEU A 268 1.59 3.11 -5.70
N LEU A 269 0.53 2.88 -6.47
CA LEU A 269 -0.54 3.85 -6.72
C LEU A 269 -1.72 3.48 -5.82
N ARG A 270 -2.13 4.43 -4.98
CA ARG A 270 -3.26 4.30 -4.09
C ARG A 270 -4.39 5.19 -4.56
N TYR A 271 -5.57 4.59 -4.70
CA TYR A 271 -6.80 5.28 -5.05
C TYR A 271 -7.89 4.88 -4.05
N SER A 272 -8.35 5.81 -3.21
CA SER A 272 -9.22 5.51 -2.05
C SER A 272 -10.44 6.40 -2.04
N MET A 273 -11.59 5.82 -1.65
CA MET A 273 -12.88 6.51 -1.51
C MET A 273 -13.35 7.24 -2.77
N PRO A 274 -13.60 6.51 -3.87
CA PRO A 274 -14.16 7.10 -5.08
C PRO A 274 -15.57 7.66 -4.82
N PHE A 275 -15.86 8.83 -5.39
CA PHE A 275 -17.13 9.52 -5.13
C PHE A 275 -18.33 8.82 -5.77
N ASP A 276 -18.10 8.01 -6.79
CA ASP A 276 -19.12 7.15 -7.42
C ASP A 276 -19.27 5.79 -6.69
N THR A 277 -18.82 5.67 -5.45
CA THR A 277 -18.85 4.48 -4.56
C THR A 277 -17.89 3.34 -4.89
N GLY A 278 -17.36 3.25 -6.11
CA GLY A 278 -16.45 2.16 -6.49
C GLY A 278 -17.08 0.78 -6.52
N ARG A 279 -18.41 0.72 -6.64
CA ARG A 279 -19.14 -0.54 -6.83
C ARG A 279 -18.90 -1.10 -8.25
N PRO A 280 -19.08 -2.42 -8.45
CA PRO A 280 -18.97 -3.02 -9.76
C PRO A 280 -19.74 -2.25 -10.84
N GLY A 281 -19.08 -1.94 -11.96
CA GLY A 281 -19.65 -1.23 -13.10
C GLY A 281 -19.61 0.31 -13.03
N THR A 282 -19.11 0.91 -11.95
CA THR A 282 -18.88 2.37 -11.91
C THR A 282 -17.63 2.76 -12.70
N ARG A 283 -17.43 4.06 -12.95
CA ARG A 283 -16.24 4.55 -13.66
C ARG A 283 -14.97 4.23 -12.88
N SER A 284 -15.01 4.38 -11.55
CA SER A 284 -13.86 4.09 -10.70
C SER A 284 -13.55 2.59 -10.61
N ASP A 285 -14.55 1.71 -10.62
CA ASP A 285 -14.36 0.26 -10.72
C ASP A 285 -13.75 -0.13 -12.07
N THR A 286 -14.25 0.44 -13.16
CA THR A 286 -13.69 0.26 -14.51
C THR A 286 -12.23 0.68 -14.56
N TRP A 287 -11.90 1.86 -14.02
CA TRP A 287 -10.53 2.36 -13.96
C TRP A 287 -9.62 1.45 -13.12
N ARG A 288 -10.07 0.95 -11.96
CA ARG A 288 -9.26 0.05 -11.12
C ARG A 288 -8.92 -1.26 -11.82
N ASN A 289 -9.89 -1.82 -12.54
CA ASN A 289 -9.73 -3.11 -13.22
C ASN A 289 -9.00 -3.00 -14.55
N SER A 290 -8.93 -1.82 -15.15
CA SER A 290 -8.18 -1.58 -16.38
C SER A 290 -7.67 -0.14 -16.43
N PRO A 291 -6.65 0.22 -15.61
CA PRO A 291 -6.19 1.60 -15.56
C PRO A 291 -5.56 1.97 -16.91
N PRO A 292 -6.01 3.06 -17.56
CA PRO A 292 -5.48 3.55 -18.84
C PRO A 292 -4.13 4.25 -18.64
N LEU A 293 -3.17 3.54 -18.04
CA LEU A 293 -1.83 4.00 -17.75
C LEU A 293 -0.81 3.06 -18.39
N ALA A 294 0.12 3.65 -19.11
CA ALA A 294 1.31 3.05 -19.67
C ALA A 294 2.46 3.05 -18.64
N VAL A 295 3.27 1.98 -18.65
CA VAL A 295 4.54 1.88 -17.92
C VAL A 295 5.68 1.64 -18.91
N LEU A 296 6.75 2.44 -18.83
CA LEU A 296 8.00 2.26 -19.56
C LEU A 296 9.15 2.17 -18.57
N ARG A 297 10.03 1.19 -18.75
CA ARG A 297 11.28 1.02 -18.03
C ARG A 297 12.42 1.39 -18.96
N ILE A 298 13.19 2.41 -18.62
CA ILE A 298 14.11 3.10 -19.53
C ILE A 298 15.50 3.07 -18.91
N ARG A 299 16.48 2.48 -19.58
CA ARG A 299 17.88 2.41 -19.11
C ARG A 299 18.81 2.99 -20.16
N ASP A 300 19.79 3.75 -19.70
CA ASP A 300 20.89 4.22 -20.55
C ASP A 300 21.73 3.02 -21.03
N ALA A 301 21.80 2.78 -22.34
CA ALA A 301 22.64 1.70 -22.86
C ALA A 301 24.13 1.95 -22.59
N ASN A 302 24.53 3.21 -22.42
CA ASN A 302 25.88 3.56 -22.00
C ASN A 302 26.05 3.43 -20.48
N GLN A 303 26.33 2.20 -20.05
CA GLN A 303 26.57 1.85 -18.65
C GLN A 303 27.86 2.45 -18.05
N THR A 304 28.68 3.16 -18.85
CA THR A 304 29.88 3.85 -18.34
C THR A 304 29.60 5.27 -17.85
N ARG A 305 28.43 5.84 -18.17
CA ARG A 305 28.06 7.18 -17.73
C ARG A 305 27.80 7.20 -16.22
N ASN A 306 28.38 8.18 -15.54
CA ASN A 306 28.08 8.43 -14.13
C ASN A 306 26.67 9.05 -13.98
N PRO A 307 25.82 8.51 -13.08
CA PRO A 307 24.56 9.15 -12.71
C PRO A 307 24.79 10.49 -12.01
N ALA A 308 23.89 11.45 -12.22
CA ALA A 308 23.84 12.70 -11.49
C ALA A 308 22.82 12.59 -10.33
N PRO A 309 23.26 12.33 -9.08
CA PRO A 309 22.34 12.08 -7.97
C PRO A 309 21.54 13.34 -7.60
N TYR A 310 20.37 13.13 -6.99
CA TYR A 310 19.61 14.17 -6.31
C TYR A 310 20.26 14.55 -4.97
N PRO A 311 19.99 15.76 -4.44
CA PRO A 311 20.32 16.08 -3.06
C PRO A 311 19.56 15.17 -2.08
N PRO A 312 20.01 15.09 -0.80
CA PRO A 312 19.26 14.40 0.24
C PRO A 312 17.80 14.89 0.33
N VAL A 313 16.89 13.96 0.61
CA VAL A 313 15.46 14.26 0.72
C VAL A 313 15.21 15.18 1.91
N VAL A 314 14.44 16.24 1.65
CA VAL A 314 13.87 17.12 2.69
C VAL A 314 12.37 16.84 2.76
N LEU A 315 11.93 16.26 3.88
CA LEU A 315 10.52 16.01 4.10
C LEU A 315 9.78 17.33 4.36
N GLN A 316 8.58 17.45 3.79
CA GLN A 316 7.75 18.62 4.01
C GLN A 316 7.16 18.59 5.42
N ASN A 317 7.17 19.74 6.08
CA ASN A 317 6.55 19.88 7.40
C ASN A 317 5.05 19.64 7.32
N ARG A 318 4.54 18.85 8.27
CA ARG A 318 3.11 18.64 8.49
C ARG A 318 2.59 19.70 9.45
N THR A 319 1.31 20.02 9.34
CA THR A 319 0.59 20.93 10.25
C THR A 319 -0.74 20.31 10.62
N ALA A 320 -1.36 20.72 11.73
CA ALA A 320 -2.72 20.30 12.11
C ALA A 320 -3.46 21.36 12.91
N ASN A 321 -4.78 21.27 12.92
CA ASN A 321 -5.61 21.89 13.94
C ASN A 321 -5.45 21.08 15.23
N ARG A 322 -5.17 21.75 16.34
CA ARG A 322 -5.02 21.09 17.64
C ARG A 322 -6.32 20.48 18.13
N GLU A 323 -6.26 19.25 18.61
CA GLU A 323 -7.42 18.49 19.12
C GLU A 323 -7.38 18.24 20.63
N ASP A 324 -6.36 18.73 21.35
CA ASP A 324 -6.20 18.49 22.79
C ASP A 324 -7.38 19.01 23.62
N TRP A 325 -8.04 20.09 23.15
CA TRP A 325 -9.25 20.62 23.77
C TRP A 325 -10.47 19.68 23.68
N LEU A 326 -10.46 18.68 22.78
CA LEU A 326 -11.50 17.65 22.68
C LEU A 326 -11.30 16.49 23.66
N LYS A 327 -10.11 16.35 24.27
CA LYS A 327 -9.78 15.24 25.17
C LYS A 327 -10.78 15.06 26.33
N PRO A 328 -11.23 16.12 27.04
CA PRO A 328 -12.23 15.96 28.10
C PRO A 328 -13.56 15.41 27.60
N GLU A 329 -14.02 15.84 26.42
CA GLU A 329 -15.28 15.37 25.84
C GLU A 329 -15.15 13.95 25.27
N MET A 330 -13.98 13.56 24.73
CA MET A 330 -13.69 12.18 24.33
C MET A 330 -13.71 11.23 25.56
N ASN A 331 -13.13 11.66 26.68
CA ASN A 331 -13.20 10.90 27.93
C ASN A 331 -14.65 10.78 28.45
N ARG A 332 -15.42 11.88 28.40
CA ARG A 332 -16.83 11.85 28.79
C ARG A 332 -17.65 10.93 27.88
N LEU A 333 -17.39 10.92 26.57
CA LEU A 333 -18.03 10.01 25.63
C LEU A 333 -17.78 8.54 26.02
N MET A 334 -16.53 8.16 26.32
CA MET A 334 -16.24 6.80 26.79
C MET A 334 -16.97 6.46 28.09
N ALA A 335 -17.05 7.40 29.04
CA ALA A 335 -17.76 7.18 30.30
C ALA A 335 -19.26 6.97 30.06
N GLU A 336 -19.90 7.79 29.22
CA GLU A 336 -21.31 7.65 28.87
C GLU A 336 -21.61 6.37 28.09
N VAL A 337 -20.69 5.96 27.20
CA VAL A 337 -20.76 4.64 26.55
C VAL A 337 -20.73 3.54 27.61
N GLY A 338 -19.79 3.59 28.57
CA GLY A 338 -19.73 2.63 29.68
C GLY A 338 -21.03 2.59 30.49
N HIS A 339 -21.60 3.74 30.83
CA HIS A 339 -22.89 3.82 31.52
C HIS A 339 -24.05 3.20 30.73
N LYS A 340 -24.17 3.51 29.43
CA LYS A 340 -25.20 2.94 28.56
C LYS A 340 -25.12 1.41 28.51
N TRP A 341 -23.91 0.86 28.59
CA TRP A 341 -23.64 -0.57 28.58
C TRP A 341 -23.76 -1.24 29.96
N GLY A 342 -24.18 -0.53 31.00
CA GLY A 342 -24.23 -1.04 32.37
C GLY A 342 -22.85 -1.37 32.95
N GLN A 343 -21.81 -0.78 32.37
CA GLN A 343 -20.40 -1.11 32.57
C GLN A 343 -19.61 0.20 32.75
N PRO A 344 -19.87 0.95 33.84
CA PRO A 344 -19.21 2.24 34.07
C PRO A 344 -17.70 2.10 34.18
N CYS A 345 -16.98 3.18 33.85
CA CYS A 345 -15.55 3.27 34.08
C CYS A 345 -15.27 3.55 35.56
N ALA A 346 -14.23 2.93 36.11
CA ALA A 346 -13.77 3.24 37.46
C ALA A 346 -12.93 4.54 37.48
N ALA A 347 -12.15 4.78 36.43
CA ALA A 347 -11.40 6.02 36.25
C ALA A 347 -12.20 7.03 35.42
N ALA A 348 -12.05 8.33 35.73
CA ALA A 348 -12.75 9.41 35.02
C ALA A 348 -12.39 9.50 33.52
N ASP A 349 -11.23 8.96 33.13
CA ASP A 349 -10.77 8.90 31.74
C ASP A 349 -10.88 7.50 31.11
N CYS A 350 -11.56 6.58 31.81
CA CYS A 350 -11.73 5.18 31.44
C CYS A 350 -10.42 4.41 31.23
N SER A 351 -9.28 4.87 31.79
CA SER A 351 -7.99 4.19 31.65
C SER A 351 -7.97 2.78 32.28
N ASP A 352 -8.89 2.49 33.20
CA ASP A 352 -9.08 1.17 33.82
C ASP A 352 -9.52 0.09 32.81
N ARG A 353 -10.12 0.49 31.69
CA ARG A 353 -10.69 -0.43 30.71
C ARG A 353 -10.55 0.00 29.26
N SER A 354 -9.76 1.05 28.98
CA SER A 354 -9.47 1.52 27.64
C SER A 354 -7.99 1.39 27.31
N ALA A 355 -7.68 1.14 26.04
CA ALA A 355 -6.33 1.14 25.51
C ALA A 355 -6.18 2.18 24.41
N THR A 356 -5.12 2.99 24.48
CA THR A 356 -4.79 3.98 23.43
C THR A 356 -4.34 3.28 22.15
N ILE A 357 -4.87 3.74 21.02
CA ILE A 357 -4.40 3.40 19.68
C ILE A 357 -3.18 4.29 19.41
N GLN A 358 -1.98 3.72 19.50
CA GLN A 358 -0.72 4.45 19.64
C GLN A 358 -0.34 5.19 18.35
N ASP A 359 0.08 6.45 18.46
CA ASP A 359 0.71 7.17 17.35
C ASP A 359 2.10 6.58 17.07
N LEU A 360 2.30 6.12 15.83
CA LEU A 360 3.56 5.53 15.40
C LEU A 360 4.52 6.52 14.76
N GLN A 361 4.09 7.74 14.44
CA GLN A 361 4.92 8.72 13.72
C GLN A 361 5.78 9.60 14.63
N VAL A 362 5.64 9.42 15.95
CA VAL A 362 6.42 10.10 16.97
C VAL A 362 7.32 9.10 17.71
N PRO A 363 8.30 9.56 18.52
CA PRO A 363 9.03 8.66 19.40
C PRO A 363 8.06 7.86 20.28
N PRO A 364 8.30 6.56 20.49
CA PRO A 364 9.55 5.84 20.23
C PRO A 364 9.70 5.28 18.82
N MET A 365 8.66 5.29 17.99
CA MET A 365 8.66 4.55 16.73
C MET A 365 9.19 5.37 15.55
N ASN A 366 8.76 6.63 15.39
CA ASN A 366 9.14 7.49 14.26
C ASN A 366 8.94 6.83 12.89
N LEU A 367 7.73 6.33 12.62
CA LEU A 367 7.32 5.67 11.37
C LEU A 367 7.29 6.67 10.21
N VAL A 368 8.48 7.03 9.75
CA VAL A 368 8.80 7.98 8.69
C VAL A 368 9.92 7.37 7.86
N GLY A 369 9.65 7.13 6.58
CA GLY A 369 10.45 6.27 5.71
C GLY A 369 11.96 6.55 5.75
N PRO A 370 12.42 7.79 5.51
CA PRO A 370 13.84 8.12 5.62
C PRO A 370 14.46 7.75 6.98
N LEU A 371 13.78 8.02 8.10
CA LEU A 371 14.26 7.64 9.44
C LEU A 371 14.29 6.13 9.65
N CYS A 372 13.29 5.41 9.12
CA CYS A 372 13.23 3.95 9.14
C CYS A 372 14.42 3.32 8.38
N THR A 373 14.74 3.85 7.20
CA THR A 373 15.82 3.30 6.36
C THR A 373 17.21 3.43 6.98
N GLU A 374 17.44 4.46 7.81
CA GLU A 374 18.73 4.68 8.51
C GLU A 374 19.05 3.56 9.52
N ILE A 375 18.02 3.00 10.15
CA ILE A 375 18.16 2.00 11.21
C ILE A 375 17.73 0.59 10.78
N GLY A 376 17.33 0.41 9.52
CA GLY A 376 16.84 -0.87 9.02
C GLY A 376 15.47 -1.27 9.58
N MET A 377 14.66 -0.30 10.02
CA MET A 377 13.30 -0.56 10.52
C MET A 377 12.33 -0.69 9.34
N ASN A 378 11.44 -1.67 9.41
CA ASN A 378 10.30 -1.79 8.52
C ASN A 378 9.27 -0.71 8.84
N CYS A 379 9.08 0.24 7.92
CA CYS A 379 8.15 1.36 8.08
C CYS A 379 6.70 1.03 7.65
N LEU A 380 6.42 -0.23 7.29
CA LEU A 380 5.06 -0.73 7.01
C LEU A 380 4.32 0.01 5.88
N GLY A 381 5.05 0.50 4.87
CA GLY A 381 4.45 1.26 3.76
C GLY A 381 3.98 2.64 4.20
N ASP A 382 4.81 3.35 4.97
CA ASP A 382 4.51 4.69 5.46
C ASP A 382 4.30 5.71 4.31
N THR A 383 3.68 6.84 4.62
CA THR A 383 3.66 8.01 3.74
C THR A 383 3.44 9.26 4.58
N GLN A 384 3.91 10.40 4.10
CA GLN A 384 3.64 11.70 4.72
C GLN A 384 2.19 12.16 4.54
N ASP A 385 1.36 11.43 3.78
CA ASP A 385 -0.01 11.82 3.46
C ASP A 385 -1.05 11.47 4.53
N THR A 386 -0.66 10.77 5.59
CA THR A 386 -1.57 10.36 6.67
C THR A 386 -0.92 10.32 8.05
N THR A 387 -1.75 10.30 9.08
CA THR A 387 -1.37 9.81 10.42
C THR A 387 -1.36 8.28 10.48
N TYR A 388 -0.57 7.69 11.38
CA TYR A 388 -0.60 6.25 11.68
C TYR A 388 -0.83 5.99 13.16
N HIS A 389 -2.08 5.64 13.52
CA HIS A 389 -2.42 5.18 14.86
C HIS A 389 -2.69 3.67 14.84
N LEU A 390 -1.91 2.88 15.59
CA LEU A 390 -2.01 1.42 15.65
C LEU A 390 -2.46 0.93 17.04
N GLY A 391 -3.56 0.18 17.07
CA GLY A 391 -4.11 -0.40 18.29
C GLY A 391 -3.34 -1.63 18.78
N PRO A 392 -3.55 -2.04 20.04
CA PRO A 392 -3.13 -3.36 20.50
C PRO A 392 -3.94 -4.48 19.82
N PRO A 393 -3.43 -5.73 19.82
CA PRO A 393 -4.25 -6.91 19.53
C PRO A 393 -5.48 -6.97 20.44
N LEU A 394 -6.64 -7.27 19.86
CA LEU A 394 -7.93 -7.36 20.55
C LEU A 394 -8.47 -8.80 20.50
N THR A 395 -8.88 -9.33 21.66
CA THR A 395 -9.55 -10.63 21.79
C THR A 395 -11.04 -10.46 21.60
N LEU A 396 -11.69 -11.31 20.79
CA LEU A 396 -13.14 -11.17 20.52
C LEU A 396 -13.94 -12.42 20.95
N ASP A 397 -13.26 -13.50 21.31
CA ASP A 397 -13.84 -14.85 21.40
C ASP A 397 -14.67 -15.11 22.65
N ASN A 398 -14.55 -14.27 23.69
CA ASN A 398 -15.24 -14.44 24.96
C ASN A 398 -16.37 -13.42 25.14
N GLY A 399 -16.95 -12.94 24.04
CA GLY A 399 -18.02 -11.95 24.06
C GLY A 399 -17.54 -10.52 24.30
N GLU A 400 -16.25 -10.24 24.11
CA GLU A 400 -15.76 -8.88 24.14
C GLU A 400 -16.41 -8.01 23.05
N VAL A 401 -16.65 -6.76 23.42
CA VAL A 401 -17.04 -5.69 22.50
C VAL A 401 -16.06 -4.55 22.71
N TYR A 402 -15.53 -3.98 21.63
CA TYR A 402 -14.71 -2.77 21.71
C TYR A 402 -15.44 -1.59 21.10
N ALA A 403 -15.68 -0.57 21.90
CA ALA A 403 -16.08 0.74 21.41
C ALA A 403 -14.81 1.51 21.02
N VAL A 404 -14.60 1.70 19.73
CA VAL A 404 -13.53 2.55 19.21
C VAL A 404 -14.02 3.98 19.26
N VAL A 405 -13.34 4.82 20.06
CA VAL A 405 -13.69 6.22 20.28
C VAL A 405 -12.54 7.11 19.83
N GLY A 406 -12.84 8.15 19.05
CA GLY A 406 -11.82 9.08 18.56
C GLY A 406 -12.40 10.37 18.00
N THR A 407 -11.52 11.25 17.53
CA THR A 407 -11.89 12.45 16.78
C THR A 407 -12.07 12.11 15.30
N LEU A 408 -13.07 12.71 14.67
CA LEU A 408 -13.31 12.55 13.24
C LEU A 408 -12.55 13.64 12.47
N GLY A 409 -11.44 13.26 11.82
CA GLY A 409 -10.53 14.19 11.15
C GLY A 409 -11.19 15.11 10.12
N THR A 410 -12.23 14.63 9.43
CA THR A 410 -13.02 15.43 8.47
C THR A 410 -13.88 16.51 9.14
N ARG A 411 -14.16 16.38 10.45
CA ARG A 411 -14.93 17.35 11.26
C ARG A 411 -14.05 18.25 12.11
N THR A 412 -12.81 17.86 12.36
CA THR A 412 -11.79 18.71 13.00
C THR A 412 -10.98 19.53 11.99
N GLY A 413 -11.16 19.28 10.69
CA GLY A 413 -10.40 19.94 9.63
C GLY A 413 -8.97 19.42 9.48
N ASN A 414 -8.69 18.21 10.00
CA ASN A 414 -7.39 17.56 9.93
C ASN A 414 -7.29 16.49 8.83
N ALA A 415 -8.40 16.11 8.20
CA ALA A 415 -8.40 15.15 7.12
C ALA A 415 -9.42 15.51 6.03
N SER A 416 -9.08 15.25 4.78
CA SER A 416 -10.03 15.13 3.67
C SER A 416 -10.77 13.79 3.73
N TYR A 417 -10.14 12.78 4.33
CA TYR A 417 -10.67 11.44 4.50
C TYR A 417 -10.12 10.78 5.77
N THR A 418 -10.99 10.20 6.59
CA THR A 418 -10.63 9.40 7.76
C THR A 418 -11.03 7.95 7.54
N GLY A 419 -10.12 7.01 7.79
CA GLY A 419 -10.40 5.58 7.71
C GLY A 419 -9.95 4.85 8.97
N VAL A 420 -10.82 4.00 9.49
CA VAL A 420 -10.54 3.06 10.58
C VAL A 420 -10.55 1.65 10.00
N SER A 421 -9.38 1.05 9.81
CA SER A 421 -9.25 -0.32 9.31
C SER A 421 -9.14 -1.33 10.44
N ILE A 422 -9.78 -2.48 10.25
CA ILE A 422 -9.61 -3.65 11.12
C ILE A 422 -8.74 -4.66 10.37
N ASN A 423 -7.73 -5.16 11.05
CA ASN A 423 -6.72 -6.04 10.47
C ASN A 423 -6.60 -7.32 11.30
N ASP A 424 -6.23 -8.40 10.65
CA ASP A 424 -5.76 -9.63 11.29
C ASP A 424 -4.27 -9.52 11.61
N SER A 425 -3.89 -9.70 12.87
CA SER A 425 -2.49 -9.64 13.32
C SER A 425 -1.62 -10.78 12.80
N LEU A 426 -2.18 -11.97 12.54
CA LEU A 426 -1.41 -13.14 12.11
C LEU A 426 -1.00 -13.00 10.65
N PHE A 427 -1.98 -12.86 9.77
CA PHE A 427 -1.72 -12.69 8.33
C PHE A 427 -1.23 -11.27 7.98
N LYS A 428 -1.34 -10.32 8.92
CA LYS A 428 -1.11 -8.88 8.68
C LYS A 428 -1.94 -8.41 7.49
N LYS A 429 -3.24 -8.70 7.53
CA LYS A 429 -4.19 -8.58 6.43
C LYS A 429 -5.33 -7.66 6.82
N GLY A 430 -5.75 -6.74 5.95
CA GLY A 430 -6.95 -5.95 6.20
C GLY A 430 -8.20 -6.81 6.03
N ILE A 431 -9.13 -6.74 6.99
CA ILE A 431 -10.41 -7.48 6.94
C ILE A 431 -11.61 -6.58 6.68
N ALA A 432 -11.54 -5.32 7.12
CA ALA A 432 -12.60 -4.34 6.95
C ALA A 432 -12.07 -2.91 7.05
N ASN A 433 -12.85 -1.95 6.54
CA ASN A 433 -12.58 -0.53 6.68
C ASN A 433 -13.88 0.22 6.96
N ILE A 434 -13.85 1.09 7.97
CA ILE A 434 -14.93 1.99 8.34
C ILE A 434 -14.48 3.39 7.91
N ASN A 435 -15.22 4.01 7.00
CA ASN A 435 -14.88 5.33 6.45
C ASN A 435 -15.54 6.47 7.22
N ASP A 436 -15.14 7.71 6.92
CA ASP A 436 -15.65 8.92 7.59
C ASP A 436 -17.16 9.09 7.46
N ALA A 437 -17.79 8.64 6.38
CA ALA A 437 -19.24 8.68 6.22
C ALA A 437 -19.94 7.72 7.19
N GLN A 438 -19.35 6.57 7.49
CA GLN A 438 -19.86 5.61 8.48
C GLN A 438 -19.56 6.02 9.93
N LEU A 439 -18.48 6.77 10.15
CA LEU A 439 -18.12 7.32 11.48
C LEU A 439 -18.88 8.61 11.80
N ARG A 440 -19.44 9.26 10.79
CA ARG A 440 -20.16 10.52 10.94
C ARG A 440 -21.37 10.31 11.84
N ASP A 441 -21.53 11.25 12.78
CA ASP A 441 -22.68 11.37 13.65
C ASP A 441 -22.93 10.18 14.59
N THR A 442 -22.02 9.20 14.68
CA THR A 442 -22.20 8.02 15.55
C THR A 442 -22.13 8.34 17.04
N ALA A 443 -21.52 9.46 17.41
CA ALA A 443 -21.52 9.97 18.79
C ALA A 443 -22.70 10.89 19.12
N GLN A 444 -23.57 11.23 18.15
CA GLN A 444 -24.61 12.25 18.35
C GLN A 444 -25.67 11.85 19.36
N GLU A 445 -25.90 10.55 19.56
CA GLU A 445 -26.82 10.09 20.62
C GLU A 445 -26.38 10.57 22.02
N TYR A 446 -25.09 10.90 22.20
CA TYR A 446 -24.54 11.39 23.46
C TYR A 446 -24.50 12.92 23.56
N ALA A 447 -24.96 13.67 22.55
CA ALA A 447 -24.82 15.13 22.47
C ALA A 447 -25.42 15.91 23.66
N GLY A 448 -26.42 15.33 24.34
CA GLY A 448 -27.01 15.93 25.55
C GLY A 448 -26.07 15.96 26.77
N LYS A 449 -24.99 15.17 26.75
CA LYS A 449 -23.99 15.09 27.83
C LYS A 449 -22.56 15.35 27.34
N VAL A 450 -22.28 15.07 26.07
CA VAL A 450 -20.98 15.24 25.42
C VAL A 450 -21.04 16.43 24.48
N ARG A 451 -20.25 17.47 24.77
CA ARG A 451 -20.18 18.65 23.89
C ARG A 451 -19.31 18.33 22.68
N ASN A 452 -19.61 18.95 21.54
CA ASN A 452 -18.92 18.69 20.27
C ASN A 452 -18.95 17.21 19.84
N ALA A 453 -20.03 16.49 20.18
CA ALA A 453 -20.23 15.10 19.76
C ALA A 453 -20.13 14.93 18.24
N ASP A 454 -20.43 15.98 17.47
CA ASP A 454 -20.32 16.04 16.02
C ASP A 454 -18.87 15.96 15.48
N LYS A 455 -17.87 16.17 16.34
CA LYS A 455 -16.42 16.02 16.03
C LYS A 455 -15.82 14.72 16.58
N LEU A 456 -16.61 13.95 17.32
CA LEU A 456 -16.22 12.68 17.89
C LEU A 456 -16.96 11.55 17.16
N TYR A 457 -16.42 10.34 17.26
CA TYR A 457 -17.12 9.14 16.82
C TYR A 457 -17.02 8.07 17.90
N VAL A 458 -18.00 7.18 17.93
CA VAL A 458 -17.93 5.87 18.58
C VAL A 458 -18.37 4.81 17.57
N TYR A 459 -17.61 3.73 17.43
CA TYR A 459 -17.96 2.62 16.55
C TYR A 459 -17.60 1.29 17.21
N TYR A 460 -18.49 0.31 17.13
CA TYR A 460 -18.35 -0.94 17.89
C TYR A 460 -17.78 -2.08 17.03
N ILE A 461 -16.94 -2.91 17.63
CA ILE A 461 -16.36 -4.11 17.01
C ILE A 461 -16.55 -5.29 17.95
N THR A 462 -17.08 -6.41 17.44
CA THR A 462 -17.25 -7.67 18.18
C THR A 462 -17.38 -8.84 17.20
N ARG A 463 -17.46 -10.09 17.68
CA ARG A 463 -17.70 -11.27 16.83
C ARG A 463 -19.00 -11.20 16.05
N ASN A 464 -20.07 -10.77 16.71
CA ASN A 464 -21.42 -10.72 16.14
C ASN A 464 -22.18 -9.53 16.68
N CYS A 465 -22.67 -8.64 15.83
CA CYS A 465 -23.41 -7.44 16.26
C CYS A 465 -24.87 -7.71 16.60
N SER A 466 -25.41 -8.89 16.28
CA SER A 466 -26.82 -9.21 16.47
C SER A 466 -27.23 -9.03 17.94
N GLY A 467 -28.35 -8.36 18.18
CA GLY A 467 -28.90 -8.09 19.51
C GLY A 467 -28.22 -6.93 20.25
N LEU A 468 -27.29 -6.21 19.61
CA LEU A 468 -26.62 -5.04 20.18
C LEU A 468 -27.11 -3.71 19.56
N GLU A 469 -28.14 -3.73 18.73
CA GLU A 469 -28.60 -2.57 17.95
C GLU A 469 -28.97 -1.39 18.86
N ALA A 470 -29.69 -1.66 19.96
CA ALA A 470 -30.06 -0.63 20.94
C ALA A 470 -28.85 -0.01 21.66
N LEU A 471 -27.81 -0.81 21.92
CA LEU A 471 -26.60 -0.36 22.61
C LEU A 471 -25.64 0.39 21.69
N THR A 472 -25.62 0.03 20.40
CA THR A 472 -24.67 0.54 19.41
C THR A 472 -25.24 1.61 18.48
N GLY A 473 -26.57 1.82 18.50
CA GLY A 473 -27.25 2.66 17.52
C GLY A 473 -27.19 2.12 16.09
N GLY A 474 -26.87 0.82 15.93
CA GLY A 474 -26.60 0.19 14.63
C GLY A 474 -25.17 0.39 14.11
N HIS A 475 -24.29 1.08 14.85
CA HIS A 475 -22.91 1.36 14.45
C HIS A 475 -21.95 0.26 14.91
N CYS A 476 -22.07 -0.93 14.34
CA CYS A 476 -21.29 -2.10 14.75
C CYS A 476 -20.73 -2.89 13.56
N LEU A 477 -19.51 -3.39 13.68
CA LEU A 477 -18.86 -4.29 12.72
C LEU A 477 -18.66 -5.68 13.34
N SER A 478 -19.22 -6.70 12.69
CA SER A 478 -19.02 -8.11 13.06
C SER A 478 -17.75 -8.66 12.44
N VAL A 479 -16.82 -9.13 13.29
CA VAL A 479 -15.60 -9.83 12.89
C VAL A 479 -15.84 -11.33 12.98
N LYS A 480 -16.27 -11.91 11.86
CA LYS A 480 -16.62 -13.33 11.79
C LYS A 480 -15.39 -14.22 12.01
N GLU A 481 -15.62 -15.44 12.47
CA GLU A 481 -14.57 -16.46 12.61
C GLU A 481 -13.87 -16.78 11.28
N SER A 482 -14.60 -16.70 10.16
CA SER A 482 -14.03 -16.85 8.82
C SER A 482 -13.07 -15.72 8.43
N MET A 483 -13.11 -14.58 9.13
CA MET A 483 -12.20 -13.45 8.91
C MET A 483 -10.96 -13.57 9.79
N ILE A 484 -11.16 -13.85 11.07
CA ILE A 484 -10.10 -14.11 12.06
C ILE A 484 -10.56 -15.32 12.88
N PRO A 485 -9.95 -16.51 12.70
CA PRO A 485 -10.32 -17.69 13.47
C PRO A 485 -10.19 -17.47 14.99
N PRO A 486 -11.04 -18.07 15.83
CA PRO A 486 -10.89 -18.04 17.27
C PRO A 486 -9.54 -18.58 17.72
N CYS A 487 -8.98 -18.00 18.78
CA CYS A 487 -7.79 -18.56 19.40
C CYS A 487 -8.20 -19.53 20.52
N SER A 488 -7.85 -20.81 20.40
CA SER A 488 -7.99 -21.76 21.52
C SER A 488 -6.67 -21.94 22.27
N PRO A 489 -6.70 -22.13 23.60
CA PRO A 489 -5.51 -22.50 24.36
C PRO A 489 -4.87 -23.83 23.89
N GLU A 490 -5.64 -24.72 23.26
CA GLU A 490 -5.12 -25.98 22.69
C GLU A 490 -4.66 -25.86 21.22
N ALA A 491 -4.72 -24.66 20.62
CA ALA A 491 -4.35 -24.48 19.22
C ALA A 491 -2.84 -24.74 19.03
N ALA A 492 -2.51 -25.78 18.26
CA ALA A 492 -1.14 -26.09 17.86
C ALA A 492 -0.55 -25.06 16.87
N ALA A 493 -1.36 -24.11 16.38
CA ALA A 493 -0.99 -23.09 15.40
C ALA A 493 -1.04 -21.68 16.00
N ALA A 494 -0.27 -20.74 15.42
CA ALA A 494 -0.33 -19.33 15.78
C ALA A 494 -1.74 -18.75 15.52
N CYS A 495 -2.25 -17.95 16.44
CA CYS A 495 -3.56 -17.30 16.34
C CYS A 495 -3.49 -15.86 15.83
N GLY A 496 -4.56 -15.39 15.20
CA GLY A 496 -4.78 -13.99 14.83
C GLY A 496 -5.64 -13.24 15.84
N TYR A 497 -5.42 -11.93 15.94
CA TYR A 497 -6.21 -11.00 16.75
C TYR A 497 -6.65 -9.84 15.88
N ALA A 498 -7.77 -9.20 16.25
CA ALA A 498 -8.19 -7.98 15.59
C ALA A 498 -7.28 -6.81 15.99
N VAL A 499 -6.88 -6.00 15.02
CA VAL A 499 -6.07 -4.80 15.24
C VAL A 499 -6.71 -3.61 14.53
N VAL A 500 -7.04 -2.59 15.32
CA VAL A 500 -7.61 -1.32 14.83
C VAL A 500 -6.50 -0.38 14.39
N VAL A 501 -6.62 0.21 13.21
CA VAL A 501 -5.71 1.25 12.72
C VAL A 501 -6.51 2.44 12.23
N GLN A 502 -6.23 3.64 12.76
CA GLN A 502 -6.79 4.89 12.26
C GLN A 502 -5.79 5.65 11.41
N ARG A 503 -6.28 6.19 10.31
CA ARG A 503 -5.52 7.00 9.36
C ARG A 503 -6.34 8.23 8.93
N ASN A 504 -5.76 9.42 9.10
CA ASN A 504 -6.31 10.70 8.68
C ASN A 504 -5.52 11.21 7.47
N TYR A 505 -6.12 11.16 6.28
CA TYR A 505 -5.47 11.50 5.01
C TYR A 505 -5.65 12.96 4.65
N ILE A 506 -4.54 13.59 4.28
CA ILE A 506 -4.42 14.95 3.73
C ILE A 506 -5.17 15.99 4.57
N ARG A 507 -4.43 16.84 5.26
CA ARG A 507 -5.02 17.99 5.92
C ARG A 507 -5.50 18.99 4.86
N PRO A 508 -6.78 19.41 4.87
CA PRO A 508 -7.25 20.47 3.99
C PRO A 508 -6.35 21.72 4.03
N GLY A 509 -6.05 22.27 2.85
CA GLY A 509 -5.13 23.40 2.70
C GLY A 509 -3.64 23.05 2.67
N THR A 510 -3.26 21.79 2.85
CA THR A 510 -1.86 21.32 2.75
C THR A 510 -1.71 20.26 1.65
N GLN A 511 -0.48 19.80 1.40
CA GLN A 511 -0.18 18.67 0.51
C GLN A 511 0.04 17.36 1.27
N ARG A 512 -0.08 17.35 2.61
CA ARG A 512 0.35 16.24 3.48
C ARG A 512 -0.71 15.90 4.51
N GLY A 513 -0.55 14.75 5.15
CA GLY A 513 -1.34 14.39 6.31
C GLY A 513 -1.15 15.38 7.45
N PRO A 514 -2.07 15.40 8.44
CA PRO A 514 -1.92 16.29 9.57
C PRO A 514 -0.69 15.91 10.40
N ASP A 515 -0.13 16.88 11.11
CA ASP A 515 0.85 16.63 12.16
C ASP A 515 0.20 15.79 13.25
N SER A 516 0.70 14.57 13.44
CA SER A 516 0.11 13.59 14.36
C SER A 516 0.24 14.02 15.83
N THR A 517 1.22 14.87 16.17
CA THR A 517 1.41 15.39 17.54
C THR A 517 0.28 16.31 18.00
N LEU A 518 -0.51 16.83 17.06
CA LEU A 518 -1.61 17.77 17.30
C LEU A 518 -2.99 17.11 17.18
N VAL A 519 -3.03 15.85 16.75
CA VAL A 519 -4.25 15.03 16.59
C VAL A 519 -4.42 14.15 17.83
N LEU A 520 -5.66 13.99 18.29
CA LEU A 520 -5.94 13.17 19.46
C LEU A 520 -5.95 11.69 19.09
N ALA A 521 -5.14 10.89 19.79
CA ALA A 521 -5.09 9.46 19.59
C ALA A 521 -6.43 8.78 19.97
N PRO A 522 -7.00 7.93 19.09
CA PRO A 522 -8.19 7.16 19.42
C PRO A 522 -7.95 6.15 20.54
N LYS A 523 -9.04 5.63 21.12
CA LYS A 523 -9.03 4.63 22.18
C LYS A 523 -9.98 3.47 21.87
N ASN A 524 -9.58 2.28 22.28
CA ASN A 524 -10.44 1.10 22.35
C ASN A 524 -10.96 0.95 23.78
N LEU A 525 -12.23 1.24 24.02
CA LEU A 525 -12.90 0.96 25.29
C LEU A 525 -13.42 -0.48 25.29
N ARG A 526 -12.91 -1.32 26.20
CA ARG A 526 -13.33 -2.72 26.34
C ARG A 526 -14.65 -2.79 27.10
N LEU A 527 -15.62 -3.48 26.51
CA LEU A 527 -16.94 -3.78 27.02
C LEU A 527 -17.19 -5.29 26.89
N GLN A 528 -18.20 -5.78 27.59
CA GLN A 528 -18.68 -7.15 27.51
C GLN A 528 -20.09 -7.17 26.96
N ARG A 529 -20.44 -8.19 26.16
CA ARG A 529 -21.85 -8.44 25.81
C ARG A 529 -22.69 -8.63 27.08
N PRO A 530 -23.87 -7.99 27.19
CA PRO A 530 -24.80 -8.18 28.31
C PRO A 530 -25.28 -9.61 28.49
#